data_AF-A0A0G1C0W4-F1
#
_entry.id   AF-A0A0G1C0W4-F1
#
_cell.length_a   1.000
_cell.length_b   1.000
_cell.length_c   1.000
_cell.angle_alpha   90.00
_cell.angle_beta   90.00
_cell.angle_gamma   90.00
#
_symmetry.space_group_name_H-M   'P 1'
#
loop_
_entity.id
_entity.type
_entity.pdbx_description
1 polymer ?
#
loop_
_entity_poly.entity_id
_entity_poly.type
_entity_poly.pdbx_seq_one_letter_code
_entity_poly.pdbx_strand_id
1 'polypeptide(L)'
;MKQALQAILISTDPQTRLDIMLGRKKITIREDHRDYKVGPVMICCHIAPWAVLTKITEVRLTTLADVAQEELEADGYIDHRGMLDDLRGYYPDINFDSPVTVIKWGDLDPNSFYAQIHNIDFYAEVNGLKNTNPVL
;
A
#
# COMPACT_ATOMS: atom_id res chain seq x y z
N MET A 1 14.01 -22.64 6.44
CA MET A 1 13.80 -21.70 7.58
C MET A 1 12.42 -21.09 7.44
N LYS A 2 11.67 -20.91 8.54
CA LYS A 2 10.43 -20.12 8.51
C LYS A 2 10.83 -18.65 8.47
N GLN A 3 10.33 -17.90 7.50
CA GLN A 3 10.55 -16.46 7.43
C GLN A 3 9.71 -15.76 8.50
N ALA A 4 10.25 -14.72 9.13
CA ALA A 4 9.47 -13.85 10.00
C ALA A 4 8.36 -13.15 9.19
N LEU A 5 7.22 -12.88 9.84
CA LEU A 5 6.16 -12.09 9.22
C LEU A 5 6.68 -10.67 8.96
N GLN A 6 6.46 -10.18 7.75
CA GLN A 6 6.84 -8.84 7.33
C GLN A 6 5.66 -7.88 7.56
N ALA A 7 5.94 -6.59 7.74
CA ALA A 7 4.91 -5.57 7.90
C ALA A 7 5.15 -4.38 6.98
N ILE A 8 4.10 -3.90 6.32
CA ILE A 8 4.09 -2.65 5.54
C ILE A 8 3.27 -1.63 6.31
N LEU A 9 3.92 -0.57 6.77
CA LEU A 9 3.24 0.57 7.38
C LEU A 9 2.67 1.49 6.30
N ILE A 10 1.38 1.78 6.39
CA ILE A 10 0.64 2.74 5.55
C ILE A 10 0.24 3.97 6.40
N SER A 11 0.09 5.11 5.73
CA SER A 11 -0.29 6.38 6.35
C SER A 11 -1.65 6.32 7.05
N THR A 12 -1.97 7.35 7.82
CA THR A 12 -3.24 7.47 8.55
C THR A 12 -4.42 7.85 7.66
N ASP A 13 -4.21 8.09 6.37
CA ASP A 13 -5.29 8.47 5.46
C ASP A 13 -6.38 7.38 5.41
N PRO A 14 -7.65 7.70 5.78
CA PRO A 14 -8.72 6.72 5.77
C PRO A 14 -9.07 6.22 4.36
N GLN A 15 -8.96 7.09 3.35
CA GLN A 15 -9.32 6.74 1.97
C GLN A 15 -8.36 5.68 1.41
N THR A 16 -7.04 5.87 1.59
CA THR A 16 -6.03 4.89 1.20
C THR A 16 -6.27 3.51 1.83
N ARG A 17 -6.61 3.47 3.12
CA ARG A 17 -6.92 2.21 3.82
C ARG A 17 -8.18 1.56 3.27
N LEU A 18 -9.22 2.35 2.98
CA LEU A 18 -10.43 1.86 2.32
C LEU A 18 -10.13 1.28 0.93
N ASP A 19 -9.29 1.94 0.13
CA ASP A 19 -8.92 1.45 -1.20
C ASP A 19 -8.10 0.15 -1.14
N ILE A 20 -7.30 -0.06 -0.10
CA ILE A 20 -6.66 -1.36 0.16
C ILE A 20 -7.70 -2.43 0.51
N MET A 21 -8.65 -2.12 1.39
CA MET A 21 -9.72 -3.05 1.78
C MET A 21 -10.62 -3.45 0.61
N LEU A 22 -10.89 -2.51 -0.30
CA LEU A 22 -11.68 -2.73 -1.50
C LEU A 22 -10.86 -3.33 -2.66
N GLY A 23 -9.57 -3.64 -2.45
CA GLY A 23 -8.68 -4.22 -3.46
C GLY A 23 -8.31 -3.28 -4.61
N ARG A 24 -8.62 -1.98 -4.50
CA ARG A 24 -8.29 -0.94 -5.48
C ARG A 24 -6.83 -0.54 -5.45
N LYS A 25 -6.20 -0.64 -4.28
CA LYS A 25 -4.78 -0.37 -4.07
C LYS A 25 -4.04 -1.65 -3.67
N LYS A 26 -3.09 -2.06 -4.49
CA LYS A 26 -2.31 -3.31 -4.34
C LYS A 26 -0.79 -3.12 -4.44
N ILE A 27 -0.33 -1.89 -4.30
CA ILE A 27 1.06 -1.49 -4.50
C ILE A 27 1.44 -0.36 -3.55
N THR A 28 2.73 -0.28 -3.23
CA THR A 28 3.35 0.90 -2.61
C THR A 28 4.78 1.07 -3.13
N ILE A 29 5.18 2.33 -3.30
CA ILE A 29 6.55 2.73 -3.64
C ILE A 29 7.19 3.35 -2.40
N ARG A 30 8.40 2.90 -2.04
CA ARG A 30 9.11 3.36 -0.84
C ARG A 30 10.54 3.75 -1.18
N GLU A 31 11.03 4.84 -0.60
CA GLU A 31 12.44 5.21 -0.68
C GLU A 31 13.34 4.09 -0.14
N ASP A 32 14.50 3.94 -0.76
CA ASP A 32 15.59 3.00 -0.48
C ASP A 32 15.29 1.56 -0.92
N HIS A 33 16.34 0.74 -1.01
CA HIS A 33 16.26 -0.70 -1.29
C HIS A 33 15.93 -1.46 0.01
N ARG A 34 14.64 -1.59 0.29
CA ARG A 34 14.09 -2.27 1.46
C ARG A 34 14.15 -3.79 1.28
N ASP A 35 14.46 -4.50 2.36
CA ASP A 35 14.60 -5.96 2.35
C ASP A 35 13.25 -6.72 2.48
N TYR A 36 12.29 -6.40 1.60
CA TYR A 36 11.05 -7.17 1.50
C TYR A 36 11.24 -8.42 0.61
N LYS A 37 10.49 -9.47 0.91
CA LYS A 37 10.43 -10.71 0.13
C LYS A 37 8.99 -11.08 -0.20
N VAL A 38 8.81 -11.74 -1.34
CA VAL A 38 7.55 -12.40 -1.71
C VAL A 38 7.14 -13.38 -0.61
N GLY A 39 5.90 -13.27 -0.15
CA GLY A 39 5.42 -14.05 0.99
C GLY A 39 4.40 -13.31 1.86
N PRO A 40 3.97 -13.93 2.97
CA PRO A 40 2.99 -13.34 3.88
C PRO A 40 3.44 -11.97 4.40
N VAL A 41 2.49 -11.04 4.46
CA VAL A 41 2.72 -9.68 4.96
C VAL A 41 1.48 -9.18 5.70
N MET A 42 1.71 -8.38 6.73
CA MET A 42 0.68 -7.57 7.37
C MET A 42 0.79 -6.14 6.86
N ILE A 43 -0.30 -5.59 6.35
CA ILE A 43 -0.40 -4.15 6.06
C ILE A 43 -1.12 -3.51 7.24
N CYS A 44 -0.52 -2.49 7.84
CA CYS A 44 -1.07 -1.89 9.06
C CYS A 44 -0.73 -0.40 9.18
N CYS A 45 -1.31 0.26 10.18
CA CYS A 45 -0.99 1.62 10.55
C CYS A 45 -0.41 1.65 11.98
N HIS A 46 0.63 2.46 12.20
CA HIS A 46 1.27 2.59 13.50
C HIS A 46 0.55 3.58 14.44
N ILE A 47 -0.41 4.35 13.91
CA ILE A 47 -1.16 5.38 14.65
C ILE A 47 -2.62 4.97 14.82
N ALA A 48 -3.25 4.42 13.78
CA ALA A 48 -4.65 4.03 13.81
C ALA A 48 -4.80 2.50 13.97
N PRO A 49 -5.75 2.01 14.79
CA PRO A 49 -5.96 0.58 15.00
C PRO A 49 -6.58 -0.06 13.77
N TRP A 50 -5.73 -0.49 12.83
CA TRP A 50 -6.13 -1.11 11.57
C TRP A 50 -5.00 -1.99 11.04
N ALA A 51 -5.35 -3.21 10.62
CA ALA A 51 -4.44 -4.14 9.97
C ALA A 51 -5.19 -5.15 9.08
N VAL A 52 -4.55 -5.57 8.01
CA VAL A 52 -4.99 -6.65 7.12
C VAL A 52 -3.82 -7.59 6.83
N LEU A 53 -4.11 -8.87 6.60
CA LEU A 53 -3.14 -9.84 6.11
C LEU A 53 -3.29 -10.03 4.61
N THR A 54 -2.17 -10.18 3.91
CA THR A 54 -2.10 -10.52 2.49
C THR A 54 -0.75 -11.18 2.19
N LYS A 55 -0.39 -11.29 0.91
CA LYS A 55 0.87 -11.82 0.43
C LYS A 55 1.51 -10.83 -0.54
N ILE A 56 2.77 -10.46 -0.29
CA ILE A 56 3.62 -9.78 -1.29
C ILE A 56 3.78 -10.73 -2.47
N THR A 57 3.42 -10.26 -3.66
CA THR A 57 3.50 -11.00 -4.93
C THR A 57 4.74 -10.60 -5.72
N GLU A 58 5.21 -9.37 -5.56
CA GLU A 58 6.38 -8.84 -6.28
C GLU A 58 7.12 -7.82 -5.42
N VAL A 59 8.44 -7.85 -5.50
CA VAL A 59 9.33 -6.82 -4.96
C VAL A 59 10.33 -6.46 -6.05
N ARG A 60 10.39 -5.19 -6.42
CA ARG A 60 11.28 -4.68 -7.46
C ARG A 60 12.11 -3.53 -6.91
N LEU A 61 13.43 -3.63 -7.07
CA LEU A 61 14.39 -2.58 -6.71
C LEU A 61 14.70 -1.78 -7.96
N THR A 62 14.60 -0.46 -7.89
CA THR A 62 14.74 0.43 -9.05
C THR A 62 15.05 1.86 -8.59
N THR A 63 15.14 2.83 -9.51
CA THR A 63 15.21 4.25 -9.15
C THR A 63 13.83 4.88 -9.24
N LEU A 64 13.62 6.03 -8.60
CA LEU A 64 12.35 6.74 -8.68
C LEU A 64 11.98 7.09 -10.14
N ALA A 65 12.97 7.41 -10.99
CA ALA A 65 12.78 7.70 -12.42
C ALA A 65 12.35 6.48 -13.26
N ASP A 66 12.66 5.28 -12.79
CA ASP A 66 12.45 4.01 -13.50
C ASP A 66 11.20 3.25 -12.99
N VAL A 67 10.34 3.92 -12.22
CA VAL A 67 9.03 3.38 -11.85
C VAL A 67 8.14 3.36 -13.09
N ALA A 68 7.45 2.24 -13.34
CA ALA A 68 6.60 2.15 -14.52
C ALA A 68 5.34 3.01 -14.37
N GLN A 69 4.83 3.58 -15.46
CA GLN A 69 3.63 4.42 -15.43
C GLN A 69 2.43 3.68 -14.83
N GLU A 70 2.28 2.39 -15.15
CA GLU A 70 1.21 1.54 -14.63
C GLU A 70 1.33 1.32 -13.10
N GLU A 71 2.54 1.36 -12.56
CA GLU A 71 2.78 1.24 -11.12
C GLU A 71 2.47 2.55 -10.41
N LEU A 72 2.76 3.70 -11.03
CA LEU A 72 2.34 5.01 -10.53
C LEU A 72 0.83 5.09 -10.43
N GLU A 73 0.13 4.74 -11.51
CA GLU A 73 -1.33 4.75 -11.56
C GLU A 73 -1.94 3.81 -10.52
N ALA A 74 -1.39 2.60 -10.38
CA ALA A 74 -1.82 1.65 -9.36
C ALA A 74 -1.54 2.11 -7.92
N ASP A 75 -0.51 2.94 -7.71
CA ASP A 75 -0.19 3.55 -6.40
C ASP A 75 -1.01 4.84 -6.16
N GLY A 76 -1.74 5.32 -7.17
CA GLY A 76 -2.61 6.50 -7.09
C GLY A 76 -2.00 7.80 -7.61
N TYR A 77 -0.87 7.72 -8.33
CA TYR A 77 -0.20 8.86 -8.94
C TYR A 77 -0.50 8.96 -10.43
N ILE A 78 -0.63 10.19 -10.92
CA ILE A 78 -0.81 10.49 -12.34
C ILE A 78 0.53 10.37 -13.09
N ASP A 79 1.61 10.82 -12.45
CA ASP A 79 2.93 10.85 -13.04
C ASP A 79 4.03 10.82 -11.96
N HIS A 80 5.28 10.73 -12.44
CA HIS A 80 6.48 10.73 -11.63
C HIS A 80 6.62 11.99 -10.76
N ARG A 81 6.11 13.14 -11.24
CA ARG A 81 6.26 14.41 -10.53
C ARG A 81 5.33 14.47 -9.31
N GLY A 82 4.08 14.05 -9.49
CA GLY A 82 3.11 13.92 -8.39
C GLY A 82 3.59 12.95 -7.32
N MET A 83 4.14 11.80 -7.72
CA MET A 83 4.78 10.87 -6.78
C MET A 83 5.96 11.51 -6.04
N LEU A 84 6.89 12.17 -6.73
CA LEU A 84 8.04 12.83 -6.10
C LEU A 84 7.61 13.89 -5.07
N ASP A 85 6.63 14.72 -5.42
CA ASP A 85 6.16 15.80 -4.56
C ASP A 85 5.44 15.24 -3.30
N ASP A 86 4.69 14.13 -3.40
CA ASP A 86 4.08 13.46 -2.24
C ASP A 86 5.13 12.75 -1.35
N LEU A 87 6.05 12.00 -1.96
CA LEU A 87 7.08 11.26 -1.23
C LEU A 87 8.01 12.19 -0.43
N ARG A 88 8.22 13.43 -0.87
CA ARG A 88 8.97 14.45 -0.11
C ARG A 88 8.34 14.82 1.23
N GLY A 89 7.03 14.57 1.40
CA GLY A 89 6.38 14.70 2.71
C GLY A 89 6.93 13.70 3.75
N TYR A 90 7.50 12.59 3.30
CA TYR A 90 8.07 11.53 4.15
C TYR A 90 9.60 11.45 4.06
N TYR A 91 10.16 11.75 2.89
CA TYR A 91 11.58 11.62 2.56
C TYR A 91 12.08 12.93 1.92
N PRO A 92 12.48 13.93 2.72
CA PRO A 92 12.71 15.30 2.22
C PRO A 92 13.75 15.42 1.09
N ASP A 93 14.76 14.53 1.10
CA ASP A 93 15.90 14.57 0.18
C ASP A 93 15.71 13.68 -1.07
N ILE A 94 14.55 13.02 -1.21
CA ILE A 94 14.27 12.13 -2.33
C ILE A 94 14.25 12.91 -3.66
N ASN A 95 14.81 12.29 -4.70
CA ASN A 95 14.89 12.81 -6.05
C ASN A 95 14.72 11.66 -7.07
N PHE A 96 14.76 11.97 -8.37
CA PHE A 96 14.52 10.99 -9.42
C PHE A 96 15.56 9.87 -9.49
N ASP A 97 16.80 10.13 -9.05
CA ASP A 97 17.86 9.12 -9.01
C ASP A 97 17.87 8.33 -7.70
N SER A 98 17.03 8.70 -6.72
CA SER A 98 16.95 7.99 -5.44
C SER A 98 16.53 6.54 -5.64
N PRO A 99 17.16 5.58 -4.95
CA PRO A 99 16.74 4.19 -4.97
C PRO A 99 15.34 4.07 -4.35
N VAL A 100 14.51 3.19 -4.92
CA VAL A 100 13.18 2.87 -4.41
C VAL A 100 12.91 1.37 -4.46
N THR A 101 11.99 0.94 -3.61
CA THR A 101 11.40 -0.39 -3.63
C THR A 101 9.94 -0.30 -4.01
N VAL A 102 9.57 -0.97 -5.09
CA VAL A 102 8.18 -1.19 -5.48
C VAL A 102 7.72 -2.52 -4.89
N ILE A 103 6.63 -2.51 -4.13
CA ILE A 103 6.08 -3.69 -3.46
C ILE A 103 4.65 -3.87 -3.90
N LYS A 104 4.33 -5.02 -4.50
CA LYS A 104 2.96 -5.40 -4.89
C LYS A 104 2.45 -6.54 -4.01
N TRP A 105 1.16 -6.56 -3.75
CA TRP A 105 0.50 -7.63 -3.01
C TRP A 105 -0.77 -8.15 -3.70
N GLY A 106 -1.21 -9.32 -3.25
CA GLY A 106 -2.42 -9.97 -3.77
C GLY A 106 -3.70 -9.51 -3.07
N ASP A 107 -4.74 -10.34 -3.17
CA ASP A 107 -5.95 -10.13 -2.40
C ASP A 107 -5.71 -10.28 -0.90
N LEU A 108 -6.60 -9.70 -0.11
CA LEU A 108 -6.55 -9.84 1.35
C LEU A 108 -6.85 -11.29 1.74
N ASP A 109 -6.20 -11.76 2.80
CA ASP A 109 -6.57 -13.02 3.44
C ASP A 109 -8.02 -12.89 3.93
N PRO A 110 -8.94 -13.79 3.51
CA PRO A 110 -10.36 -13.72 3.88
C PRO A 110 -10.60 -13.85 5.39
N ASN A 111 -9.62 -14.34 6.15
CA ASN A 111 -9.67 -14.40 7.61
C ASN A 111 -9.26 -13.08 8.30
N SER A 112 -8.80 -12.08 7.54
CA SER A 112 -8.56 -10.74 8.09
C SER A 112 -9.89 -10.10 8.47
N PHE A 113 -9.95 -9.45 9.63
CA PHE A 113 -11.15 -8.75 10.09
C PHE A 113 -11.69 -7.77 9.02
N TYR A 114 -10.79 -6.94 8.48
CA TYR A 114 -11.08 -5.96 7.44
C TYR A 114 -11.10 -6.52 6.00
N ALA A 115 -11.16 -7.84 5.83
CA ALA A 115 -11.52 -8.47 4.54
C ALA A 115 -13.03 -8.77 4.42
N GLN A 116 -13.79 -8.60 5.51
CA GLN A 116 -15.22 -8.86 5.53
C GLN A 116 -16.01 -7.59 5.21
N ILE A 117 -16.93 -7.67 4.26
CA ILE A 117 -17.65 -6.49 3.71
C ILE A 117 -18.30 -5.63 4.78
N HIS A 118 -18.95 -6.23 5.78
CA HIS A 118 -19.59 -5.48 6.86
C HIS A 118 -18.61 -4.68 7.74
N ASN A 119 -17.36 -5.14 7.86
CA ASN A 119 -16.32 -4.39 8.58
C ASN A 119 -15.74 -3.26 7.73
N ILE A 120 -15.73 -3.44 6.41
CA ILE A 120 -15.35 -2.38 5.45
C ILE A 120 -16.43 -1.29 5.43
N ASP A 121 -17.71 -1.67 5.42
CA ASP A 121 -18.85 -0.74 5.50
C ASP A 121 -18.81 0.08 6.80
N PHE A 122 -18.64 -0.60 7.94
CA PHE A 122 -18.49 0.07 9.23
C PHE A 122 -17.31 1.04 9.22
N TYR A 123 -16.17 0.63 8.66
CA TYR A 123 -15.01 1.51 8.54
C TYR A 123 -15.31 2.76 7.70
N ALA A 124 -15.97 2.61 6.54
CA ALA A 124 -16.33 3.73 5.69
C ALA A 124 -17.28 4.69 6.41
N GLU A 125 -18.30 4.16 7.10
CA GLU A 125 -19.27 4.93 7.87
C GLU A 125 -18.61 5.78 8.96
N VAL A 126 -17.78 5.18 9.83
CA VAL A 126 -17.15 5.91 10.95
C VAL A 126 -16.13 6.95 10.49
N ASN A 127 -15.62 6.84 9.26
CA ASN A 127 -14.72 7.82 8.66
C ASN A 127 -15.43 8.80 7.69
N GLY A 128 -16.76 8.72 7.55
CA GLY A 128 -17.52 9.59 6.64
C GLY A 128 -17.20 9.41 5.16
N LEU A 129 -16.72 8.24 4.76
CA LEU A 129 -16.36 7.91 3.38
C LEU A 129 -17.57 7.34 2.64
N LYS A 130 -17.70 7.67 1.36
CA LYS A 130 -18.73 7.05 0.50
C LYS A 130 -18.25 5.66 0.08
N ASN A 131 -18.92 4.61 0.54
CA ASN A 131 -18.67 3.28 0.01
C ASN A 131 -19.34 3.14 -1.36
N THR A 132 -18.55 3.10 -2.42
CA THR A 132 -18.99 2.58 -3.71
C THR A 132 -18.55 1.12 -3.73
N ASN A 133 -19.49 0.18 -3.78
CA ASN A 133 -19.27 -1.27 -3.61
C ASN A 133 -17.93 -1.82 -4.16
N PRO A 134 -17.33 -2.84 -3.52
CA PRO A 134 -16.13 -3.50 -4.03
C PRO A 134 -16.37 -4.10 -5.42
N VAL A 135 -15.35 -4.06 -6.26
CA VAL A 135 -15.26 -4.91 -7.45
C VAL A 135 -14.96 -6.31 -6.91
N LEU A 136 -16.00 -7.14 -6.79
CA LEU A 136 -15.90 -8.57 -6.48
C LEU A 136 -15.25 -9.34 -7.64
#